data_AF-A0A0H5CDT8-F1
#
_entry.id   AF-A0A0H5CDT8-F1
#
_cell.length_a   1.000
_cell.length_b   1.000
_cell.length_c   1.000
_cell.angle_alpha   90.00
_cell.angle_beta   90.00
_cell.angle_gamma   90.00
#
_symmetry.space_group_name_H-M   'P 1'
#
loop_
_entity.id
_entity.type
_entity.pdbx_description
1 polymer ?
#
loop_
_entity_poly.entity_id
_entity_poly.type
_entity_poly.pdbx_seq_one_letter_code
_entity_poly.pdbx_strand_id
1 'polypeptide(L)'
;MALSSRDEVDGVIGAEVMTSFYSTIYNTIFKRNSIFVGTIFAGAFVFQPVFDSGVTRWYEYHNRGKLWKDIKGKYVGGGDDEEEDEDDE
;
A
#
# COMPACT_ATOMS: atom_id res chain seq x y z
N MET A 1 -37.52 12.63 13.56
CA MET A 1 -36.74 12.84 14.81
C MET A 1 -35.75 11.70 15.11
N ALA A 2 -36.01 10.45 14.69
CA ALA A 2 -35.12 9.30 14.97
C ALA A 2 -33.81 9.23 14.14
N LEU A 3 -33.72 9.93 13.00
CA LEU A 3 -32.52 9.88 12.14
C LEU A 3 -31.35 10.68 12.73
N SER A 4 -31.62 11.89 13.25
CA SER A 4 -30.60 12.77 13.84
C SER A 4 -29.89 12.17 15.06
N SER A 5 -30.57 11.30 15.83
CA SER A 5 -29.99 10.68 17.01
C SER A 5 -29.06 9.51 16.67
N ARG A 6 -29.20 8.90 15.48
CA ARG A 6 -28.35 7.78 15.07
C ARG A 6 -27.04 8.28 14.46
N ASP A 7 -27.10 9.32 13.63
CA ASP A 7 -25.90 9.96 13.06
C ASP A 7 -24.98 10.57 14.14
N GLU A 8 -25.55 11.09 15.23
CA GLU A 8 -24.79 11.58 16.38
C GLU A 8 -24.08 10.46 17.15
N VAL A 9 -24.78 9.34 17.39
CA VAL A 9 -24.22 8.17 18.08
C VAL A 9 -23.15 7.48 17.23
N ASP A 10 -23.39 7.30 15.93
CA ASP A 10 -22.42 6.73 15.00
C ASP A 10 -21.17 7.63 14.86
N GLY A 11 -21.35 8.96 14.86
CA GLY A 11 -20.25 9.93 14.88
C GLY A 11 -19.43 9.89 16.16
N VAL A 12 -20.08 9.76 17.32
CA VAL A 12 -19.40 9.64 18.62
C VAL A 12 -18.66 8.31 18.73
N ILE A 13 -19.28 7.19 18.37
CA ILE A 13 -18.65 5.87 18.38
C ILE A 13 -17.44 5.86 17.45
N GLY A 14 -17.58 6.42 16.23
CA GLY A 14 -16.46 6.55 15.31
C GLY A 14 -15.31 7.37 15.89
N ALA A 15 -15.60 8.49 16.54
CA ALA A 15 -14.61 9.34 17.20
C ALA A 15 -13.92 8.65 18.38
N GLU A 16 -14.65 7.90 19.21
CA GLU A 16 -14.08 7.14 20.33
C GLU A 16 -13.19 5.99 19.84
N VAL A 17 -13.60 5.27 18.78
CA VAL A 17 -12.78 4.25 18.14
C VAL A 17 -11.50 4.86 17.56
N MET A 18 -11.59 5.99 16.86
CA MET A 18 -10.41 6.69 16.33
C MET A 18 -9.48 7.19 17.44
N THR A 19 -10.05 7.75 18.51
CA THR A 19 -9.27 8.27 19.65
C THR A 19 -8.57 7.14 20.42
N SER A 20 -9.25 6.02 20.65
CA SER A 20 -8.69 4.84 21.34
C SER A 20 -7.61 4.14 20.52
N PHE A 21 -7.80 4.02 19.20
CA PHE A 21 -6.80 3.49 18.29
C PHE A 21 -5.55 4.38 18.23
N TYR A 22 -5.73 5.70 18.05
CA TYR A 22 -4.62 6.65 18.07
C TYR A 22 -3.84 6.60 19.39
N SER A 23 -4.56 6.58 20.52
CA SER A 23 -3.95 6.50 21.85
C SER A 23 -3.14 5.22 22.01
N THR A 24 -3.63 4.09 21.50
CA THR A 24 -2.92 2.80 21.51
C THR A 24 -1.63 2.87 20.69
N ILE A 25 -1.69 3.40 19.47
CA ILE A 25 -0.52 3.56 18.60
C ILE A 25 0.51 4.49 19.23
N TYR A 26 0.08 5.65 19.73
CA TYR A 26 0.98 6.63 20.33
C TYR A 26 1.73 6.05 21.53
N ASN A 27 1.01 5.41 22.45
CA ASN A 27 1.62 4.82 23.64
C ASN A 27 2.54 3.63 23.32
N THR A 28 2.26 2.88 22.26
CA THR A 28 3.02 1.67 21.89
C THR A 28 4.26 2.00 21.05
N ILE A 29 4.13 2.89 20.08
CA ILE A 29 5.15 3.12 19.04
C ILE A 29 5.90 4.43 19.26
N PHE A 30 5.18 5.53 19.53
CA PHE A 30 5.76 6.87 19.47
C PHE A 30 6.26 7.38 20.83
N LYS A 31 5.69 6.94 21.94
CA LYS A 31 6.04 7.42 23.30
C LYS A 31 7.39 6.90 23.79
N ARG A 32 7.86 5.76 23.27
CA ARG A 32 9.13 5.12 23.69
C ARG A 32 10.21 5.35 22.63
N ASN A 33 11.20 6.20 22.94
CA ASN A 33 12.29 6.57 22.02
C ASN A 33 13.00 5.36 21.38
N SER A 34 13.25 4.30 22.14
CA SER A 34 13.92 3.09 21.61
C SER A 34 13.03 2.26 20.69
N ILE A 35 11.72 2.24 20.91
CA ILE A 35 10.77 1.53 20.04
C ILE A 35 10.53 2.34 18.77
N PHE A 36 10.41 3.66 18.88
CA PHE A 36 10.15 4.55 17.76
C PHE A 36 11.11 4.30 16.58
N VAL A 37 12.42 4.39 16.80
CA VAL A 37 13.42 4.19 15.74
C VAL A 37 13.36 2.76 15.18
N GLY A 38 13.19 1.75 16.04
CA GLY A 38 13.04 0.36 15.61
C GLY A 38 11.81 0.14 14.74
N THR A 39 10.69 0.76 15.07
CA THR A 39 9.46 0.69 14.26
C THR A 39 9.61 1.40 12.92
N ILE A 40 10.34 2.52 12.85
CA ILE A 40 10.62 3.18 11.58
C ILE A 40 11.46 2.27 10.67
N PHE A 41 12.51 1.64 11.20
CA PHE A 41 13.33 0.72 10.40
C PHE A 41 12.55 -0.52 9.96
N ALA A 42 11.83 -1.17 10.88
CA ALA A 42 10.98 -2.32 10.53
C ALA A 42 9.92 -1.93 9.49
N GLY A 43 9.30 -0.76 9.66
CA GLY A 43 8.36 -0.19 8.72
C GLY A 43 8.98 0.05 7.34
N ALA A 44 10.19 0.61 7.28
CA ALA A 44 10.88 0.87 6.02
C ALA A 44 11.18 -0.41 5.22
N PHE A 45 11.67 -1.48 5.89
CA PHE A 45 11.97 -2.75 5.23
C PHE A 45 10.73 -3.42 4.61
N VAL A 46 9.58 -3.28 5.24
CA VAL A 46 8.32 -3.80 4.70
C VAL A 46 7.73 -2.84 3.67
N PHE A 47 7.79 -1.53 3.93
CA PHE A 47 7.19 -0.50 3.09
C PHE A 47 7.86 -0.41 1.72
N GLN A 48 9.20 -0.46 1.65
CA GLN A 48 9.95 -0.33 0.39
C GLN A 48 9.45 -1.28 -0.72
N PRO A 49 9.49 -2.62 -0.56
CA PRO A 49 9.09 -3.53 -1.63
C PRO A 49 7.58 -3.45 -1.95
N VAL A 50 6.75 -3.22 -0.94
CA VAL A 50 5.29 -3.07 -1.13
C VAL A 50 4.96 -1.81 -1.91
N PHE A 51 5.60 -0.69 -1.56
CA PHE A 51 5.38 0.59 -2.22
C PHE A 51 5.90 0.57 -3.65
N ASP A 52 7.11 0.04 -3.87
CA ASP A 52 7.70 -0.09 -5.20
C ASP A 52 6.81 -0.93 -6.13
N SER A 53 6.39 -2.12 -5.69
CA SER A 53 5.51 -2.98 -6.47
C SER A 53 4.13 -2.33 -6.71
N GLY A 54 3.55 -1.73 -5.67
CA GLY A 54 2.24 -1.09 -5.76
C GLY A 54 2.21 0.09 -6.73
N VAL A 55 3.19 0.99 -6.63
CA VAL A 55 3.27 2.17 -7.50
C VAL A 55 3.65 1.78 -8.92
N THR A 56 4.57 0.83 -9.10
CA THR A 56 4.93 0.31 -10.43
C THR A 56 3.71 -0.28 -11.13
N ARG A 57 2.96 -1.15 -10.46
CA ARG A 57 1.71 -1.72 -11.02
C ARG A 57 0.70 -0.64 -11.39
N TRP A 58 0.52 0.35 -10.52
CA TRP A 58 -0.39 1.46 -10.81
C TRP A 58 0.07 2.26 -12.05
N TYR A 59 1.36 2.59 -12.12
CA TYR A 59 1.94 3.34 -13.22
C TYR A 59 1.80 2.61 -14.56
N GLU A 60 2.12 1.31 -14.57
CA GLU A 60 2.02 0.46 -15.74
C GLU A 60 0.57 0.31 -16.19
N TYR A 61 -0.34 0.04 -15.25
CA TYR A 61 -1.78 -0.02 -15.53
C TYR A 61 -2.30 1.28 -16.15
N HIS A 62 -1.86 2.42 -15.61
CA HIS A 62 -2.28 3.74 -16.08
C HIS A 62 -1.72 4.08 -17.47
N ASN A 63 -0.53 3.60 -17.81
CA ASN A 63 0.14 3.90 -19.08
C ASN A 63 0.06 2.78 -20.13
N ARG A 64 -0.77 1.74 -19.91
CA ARG A 64 -0.88 0.59 -20.82
C ARG A 64 -1.01 0.99 -22.29
N GLY A 65 -0.25 0.29 -23.14
CA GLY A 65 -0.17 0.52 -24.58
C GLY A 65 0.82 1.62 -24.98
N LYS A 66 1.39 2.36 -24.01
CA LYS A 66 2.45 3.35 -24.25
C LYS A 66 3.82 2.89 -23.78
N LEU A 67 3.89 1.89 -22.91
CA LEU A 67 5.17 1.40 -22.41
C LEU A 67 5.88 0.61 -23.51
N TRP A 68 7.21 0.71 -23.54
CA TRP A 68 8.02 -0.11 -24.45
C TRP A 68 7.67 -1.59 -24.34
N LYS A 69 7.49 -2.10 -23.11
CA LYS A 69 7.10 -3.51 -22.87
C LYS A 69 5.77 -3.92 -23.53
N ASP A 70 4.85 -2.98 -23.75
CA ASP A 70 3.56 -3.25 -24.40
C ASP A 70 3.66 -3.19 -25.94
N ILE A 71 4.65 -2.48 -26.48
CA ILE A 71 4.79 -2.23 -27.92
C ILE A 71 5.98 -2.95 -28.57
N LYS A 72 6.94 -3.46 -27.77
CA LYS A 72 8.19 -4.10 -28.26
C LYS A 72 7.94 -5.25 -29.23
N GLY A 73 6.91 -6.06 -28.99
CA GLY A 73 6.56 -7.21 -29.84
C GLY A 73 6.12 -6.83 -31.26
N LYS A 74 5.80 -5.55 -31.49
CA LYS A 74 5.46 -5.03 -32.84
C LYS A 74 6.69 -4.61 -33.64
N TYR A 75 7.84 -4.43 -33.00
CA TYR A 75 9.03 -3.82 -33.61
C TYR A 75 10.26 -4.74 -33.58
N VAL A 76 10.36 -5.62 -32.59
CA VAL A 76 11.34 -6.72 -32.56
C VAL A 76 10.61 -7.93 -33.12
N GLY A 77 10.82 -8.24 -34.40
CA GLY A 77 9.95 -9.13 -35.17
C GLY A 77 9.84 -10.57 -34.63
N GLY A 78 8.59 -11.02 -34.49
CA GLY A 78 8.05 -12.34 -34.82
C GLY A 78 8.74 -13.60 -34.26
N GLY A 79 8.10 -14.22 -33.27
CA GLY A 79 8.33 -15.61 -32.86
C GLY A 79 8.59 -15.72 -31.37
N ASP A 80 7.80 -16.58 -30.71
CA ASP A 80 7.95 -17.09 -29.34
C ASP A 80 7.43 -16.10 -28.27
N ASP A 81 6.29 -16.31 -27.60
CA ASP A 81 5.77 -17.56 -26.99
C ASP A 81 6.87 -18.34 -26.26
N GLU A 82 7.57 -17.68 -25.34
CA GLU A 82 8.29 -18.28 -24.19
C GLU A 82 7.96 -17.35 -22.99
N GLU A 83 7.09 -17.72 -22.04
CA GLU A 83 7.33 -18.68 -20.96
C GLU A 83 8.77 -18.65 -20.44
N GLU A 84 9.03 -17.76 -19.48
CA GLU A 84 9.95 -18.03 -18.36
C GLU A 84 9.24 -17.54 -17.08
N ASP A 85 8.34 -18.39 -16.59
CA ASP A 85 8.23 -18.62 -15.15
C ASP A 85 9.53 -19.32 -14.70
N GLU A 86 10.02 -18.98 -13.51
CA GLU A 86 11.15 -19.60 -12.78
C GLU A 86 12.58 -19.20 -13.19
N ASP A 87 13.15 -18.25 -12.45
CA ASP A 87 14.54 -18.38 -11.98
C ASP A 87 14.54 -18.08 -10.46
N ASP A 88 14.61 -19.18 -9.70
CA ASP A 88 15.02 -19.24 -8.30
C ASP A 88 16.48 -18.75 -8.16
N GLU A 89 16.70 -17.67 -7.41
CA GLU A 89 17.75 -17.55 -6.38
C GLU A 89 17.49 -16.37 -5.42
#